data_AF-A0A7Y6F059-F1
#
_entry.id   AF-A0A7Y6F059-F1
#
_cell.length_a   1.000
_cell.length_b   1.000
_cell.length_c   1.000
_cell.angle_alpha   90.00
_cell.angle_beta   90.00
_cell.angle_gamma   90.00
#
_symmetry.space_group_name_H-M   'P 1'
#
loop_
_entity.id
_entity.type
_entity.pdbx_description
1 polymer ?
#
loop_
_entity_poly.entity_id
_entity_poly.type
_entity_poly.pdbx_seq_one_letter_code
_entity_poly.pdbx_strand_id
1 'polypeptide(L)'
;MKTIETTVAVAVPLRTAYDQWTQFETFPRFLSGVKRVRQQTCGVSVWVVGAGPLRQEFTVEILEQAPDSHLVWRTLGRGDLPRGEVRFRALADDSTEVGLRVGLGGRNLAGALGAVPGVAGRVLHRGLTRFRDFVEGLGEATAGWRGTIHDGHIQPGMPEEAKSPTPTWPMG
;
A
#
# COMPACT_ATOMS: atom_id res chain seq x y z
N MET A 1 -12.63 -12.27 15.74
CA MET A 1 -12.03 -11.54 14.61
C MET A 1 -11.61 -12.54 13.56
N LYS A 2 -11.98 -12.34 12.28
CA LYS A 2 -11.57 -13.25 11.19
C LYS A 2 -10.41 -12.60 10.44
N THR A 3 -9.31 -13.32 10.31
CA THR A 3 -8.13 -12.88 9.57
C THR A 3 -8.10 -13.58 8.22
N ILE A 4 -7.79 -12.84 7.17
CA ILE A 4 -7.58 -13.35 5.83
C ILE A 4 -6.14 -13.06 5.45
N GLU A 5 -5.45 -14.05 4.91
CA GLU A 5 -4.08 -13.96 4.45
C GLU A 5 -4.01 -14.37 2.98
N THR A 6 -3.22 -13.63 2.20
CA THR A 6 -2.98 -13.92 0.79
C THR A 6 -1.61 -13.40 0.39
N THR A 7 -0.97 -14.07 -0.56
CA THR A 7 0.35 -13.70 -1.06
C THR A 7 0.37 -13.71 -2.58
N VAL A 8 1.34 -12.99 -3.16
CA VAL A 8 1.67 -13.04 -4.58
C VAL A 8 3.17 -12.82 -4.76
N ALA A 9 3.78 -13.49 -5.73
CA ALA A 9 5.14 -13.18 -6.17
C ALA A 9 5.08 -12.17 -7.31
N VAL A 10 5.92 -11.14 -7.25
CA VAL A 10 6.07 -10.09 -8.27
C VAL A 10 7.49 -10.13 -8.83
N ALA A 11 7.63 -10.03 -10.15
CA ALA A 11 8.89 -10.07 -10.88
C ALA A 11 9.57 -8.69 -10.92
N VAL A 12 9.75 -8.07 -9.75
CA VAL A 12 10.52 -6.85 -9.57
C VAL A 12 11.35 -6.94 -8.28
N PRO A 13 12.47 -6.18 -8.18
CA PRO A 13 13.24 -6.08 -6.95
C PRO A 13 12.39 -5.61 -5.76
N LEU A 14 12.76 -6.06 -4.55
CA LEU A 14 12.09 -5.74 -3.28
C LEU A 14 11.85 -4.24 -3.12
N ARG A 15 12.90 -3.48 -3.45
CA ARG A 15 12.94 -2.03 -3.38
C ARG A 15 11.86 -1.37 -4.26
N THR A 16 11.62 -1.93 -5.45
CA THR A 16 10.61 -1.45 -6.42
C THR A 16 9.20 -1.80 -5.98
N ALA A 17 8.99 -3.03 -5.50
CA ALA A 17 7.69 -3.46 -4.99
C ALA A 17 7.25 -2.60 -3.80
N TYR A 18 8.16 -2.34 -2.86
CA TYR A 18 7.88 -1.51 -1.69
C TYR A 18 7.53 -0.08 -2.08
N ASP A 19 8.37 0.56 -2.91
CA ASP A 19 8.15 1.95 -3.34
C ASP A 19 6.83 2.13 -4.08
N GLN A 20 6.50 1.19 -4.96
CA GLN A 20 5.25 1.27 -5.68
C GLN A 20 4.04 1.09 -4.74
N TRP A 21 4.16 0.25 -3.72
CA TRP A 21 3.09 0.05 -2.74
C TRP A 21 2.81 1.29 -1.90
N THR A 22 3.85 2.03 -1.48
CA THR A 22 3.68 3.23 -0.65
C THR A 22 3.16 4.44 -1.43
N GLN A 23 3.14 4.38 -2.76
CA GLN A 23 2.48 5.37 -3.61
C GLN A 23 0.94 5.15 -3.66
N PHE A 24 0.25 5.33 -2.53
CA PHE A 24 -1.18 4.98 -2.41
C PHE A 24 -2.09 5.66 -3.45
N GLU A 25 -1.72 6.85 -3.93
CA GLU A 25 -2.49 7.59 -4.94
C GLU A 25 -2.52 6.91 -6.32
N THR A 26 -1.66 5.89 -6.56
CA THR A 26 -1.70 5.08 -7.79
C THR A 26 -2.69 3.93 -7.71
N PHE A 27 -3.21 3.57 -6.53
CA PHE A 27 -4.13 2.44 -6.34
C PHE A 27 -5.38 2.48 -7.22
N PRO A 28 -6.03 3.64 -7.48
CA PRO A 28 -7.15 3.71 -8.43
C PRO A 28 -6.81 3.24 -9.85
N ARG A 29 -5.53 3.24 -10.27
CA ARG A 29 -5.10 2.83 -11.61
C ARG A 29 -5.24 1.33 -11.84
N PHE A 30 -5.07 0.53 -10.79
CA PHE A 30 -5.14 -0.94 -10.88
C PHE A 30 -6.28 -1.54 -10.05
N LEU A 31 -6.84 -0.83 -9.06
CA LEU A 31 -8.01 -1.27 -8.30
C LEU A 31 -9.26 -0.50 -8.71
N SER A 32 -10.04 -1.06 -9.64
CA SER A 32 -11.31 -0.48 -10.11
C SER A 32 -12.34 -0.15 -9.00
N GLY A 33 -12.24 -0.83 -7.85
CA GLY A 33 -13.06 -0.57 -6.66
C GLY A 33 -12.64 0.68 -5.88
N VAL A 34 -11.41 1.15 -6.05
CA VAL A 34 -10.88 2.39 -5.47
C VAL A 34 -11.06 3.49 -6.50
N LYS A 35 -11.77 4.56 -6.11
CA LYS A 35 -12.03 5.72 -6.98
C LYS A 35 -11.04 6.84 -6.76
N ARG A 36 -10.56 6.98 -5.53
CA ARG A 36 -9.58 8.00 -5.16
C ARG A 36 -8.88 7.60 -3.88
N VAL A 37 -7.59 7.90 -3.83
CA VAL A 37 -6.85 7.96 -2.58
C VAL A 37 -6.25 9.37 -2.52
N ARG A 38 -6.32 10.00 -1.36
CA ARG A 38 -5.67 11.29 -1.09
C ARG A 38 -4.80 11.13 0.15
N GLN A 39 -3.51 11.39 0.02
CA GLN A 39 -2.62 11.39 1.17
C GLN A 39 -2.77 12.73 1.92
N GLN A 40 -3.21 12.68 3.19
CA GLN A 40 -3.38 13.86 4.03
C GLN A 40 -2.09 14.21 4.77
N THR A 41 -1.38 13.18 5.25
CA THR A 41 -0.06 13.29 5.88
C THR A 41 0.77 12.07 5.49
N CYS A 42 2.02 11.99 5.93
CA CYS A 42 2.90 10.83 5.70
C CYS A 42 2.28 9.50 6.17
N GLY A 43 1.48 9.51 7.25
CA GLY A 43 0.86 8.31 7.82
C GLY A 43 -0.67 8.25 7.68
N VAL A 44 -1.33 9.25 7.09
CA VAL A 44 -2.79 9.30 7.02
C VAL A 44 -3.24 9.50 5.57
N SER A 45 -4.18 8.67 5.14
CA SER A 45 -4.76 8.73 3.79
C SER A 45 -6.27 8.59 3.84
N VAL A 46 -6.97 9.28 2.93
CA VAL A 46 -8.42 9.18 2.74
C VAL A 46 -8.71 8.42 1.47
N TRP A 47 -9.51 7.37 1.60
CA TRP A 47 -9.86 6.43 0.54
C TRP A 47 -11.33 6.58 0.18
N VAL A 48 -11.60 6.67 -1.11
CA VAL A 48 -12.93 6.64 -1.67
C VAL A 48 -13.06 5.38 -2.50
N VAL A 49 -14.01 4.51 -2.13
CA VAL A 49 -14.26 3.22 -2.79
C VAL A 49 -15.71 3.09 -3.24
N GLY A 50 -15.98 2.13 -4.12
CA GLY A 50 -17.32 1.86 -4.62
C GLY A 50 -17.77 2.82 -5.73
N ALA A 51 -19.02 2.69 -6.16
CA ALA A 51 -19.61 3.53 -7.20
C ALA A 51 -21.10 3.77 -6.90
N GLY A 52 -21.62 4.89 -7.39
CA GLY A 52 -23.02 5.26 -7.23
C GLY A 52 -23.45 5.30 -5.74
N PRO A 53 -24.62 4.74 -5.39
CA PRO A 53 -25.12 4.73 -4.01
C PRO A 53 -24.27 3.93 -3.02
N LEU A 54 -23.38 3.05 -3.52
CA LEU A 54 -22.50 2.21 -2.69
C LEU A 54 -21.13 2.86 -2.46
N ARG A 55 -20.97 4.14 -2.81
CA ARG A 55 -19.73 4.87 -2.58
C ARG A 55 -19.49 5.06 -1.08
N GLN A 56 -18.28 4.74 -0.64
CA GLN A 56 -17.85 4.89 0.75
C GLN A 56 -16.56 5.69 0.81
N GLU A 57 -16.42 6.46 1.88
CA GLU A 57 -15.22 7.21 2.19
C GLU A 57 -14.75 6.82 3.59
N PHE A 58 -13.46 6.53 3.73
CA PHE A 58 -12.86 6.17 5.02
C PHE A 58 -11.41 6.64 5.09
N THR A 59 -10.94 6.89 6.31
CA THR A 59 -9.57 7.30 6.56
C THR A 59 -8.76 6.11 7.05
N VAL A 60 -7.53 5.96 6.56
CA VAL A 60 -6.58 4.95 6.97
C VAL A 60 -5.38 5.64 7.62
N GLU A 61 -4.96 5.09 8.76
CA GLU A 61 -3.76 5.49 9.48
C GLU A 61 -2.73 4.35 9.45
N ILE A 62 -1.50 4.68 9.10
CA ILE A 62 -0.35 3.80 9.14
C ILE A 62 0.22 3.84 10.56
N LEU A 63 0.25 2.67 11.18
CA LEU A 63 0.75 2.48 12.54
C LEU A 63 2.24 2.19 12.55
N GLU A 64 2.67 1.36 11.60
CA GLU A 64 4.05 0.94 11.45
C GLU A 64 4.41 0.91 9.96
N GLN A 65 5.60 1.41 9.64
CA GLN A 65 6.15 1.37 8.29
C GLN A 65 7.65 1.18 8.38
N ALA A 66 8.13 0.03 7.91
CA ALA A 66 9.52 -0.30 7.77
C ALA A 66 9.85 -0.50 6.28
N PRO A 67 10.69 0.35 5.68
CA PRO A 67 11.16 0.20 4.30
C PRO A 67 11.59 -1.22 3.97
N ASP A 68 11.16 -1.69 2.79
CA ASP A 68 11.50 -3.01 2.24
C ASP A 68 11.12 -4.22 3.13
N SER A 69 10.30 -4.00 4.18
CA SER A 69 9.92 -5.04 5.13
C SER A 69 8.40 -5.15 5.27
N HIS A 70 7.74 -4.14 5.83
CA HIS A 70 6.30 -4.23 6.10
C HIS A 70 5.66 -2.87 6.34
N LEU A 71 4.33 -2.86 6.30
CA LEU A 71 3.50 -1.70 6.61
C LEU A 71 2.21 -2.18 7.28
N VAL A 72 1.91 -1.63 8.45
CA VAL A 72 0.71 -1.94 9.25
C VAL A 72 -0.20 -0.73 9.27
N TRP A 73 -1.49 -0.96 9.06
CA TRP A 73 -2.49 0.11 9.06
C TRP A 73 -3.76 -0.29 9.80
N ARG A 74 -4.51 0.74 10.19
CA ARG A 74 -5.89 0.63 10.66
C ARG A 74 -6.78 1.63 9.95
N THR A 75 -8.05 1.26 9.79
CA THR A 75 -9.08 2.21 9.34
C THR A 75 -9.59 3.01 10.54
N LEU A 76 -9.62 4.33 10.43
CA LEU A 76 -10.17 5.23 11.44
C LEU A 76 -11.70 5.28 11.35
N GLY A 77 -12.35 5.32 12.51
CA GLY A 77 -13.80 5.42 12.62
C GLY A 77 -14.33 4.66 13.83
N ARG A 78 -15.66 4.59 13.95
CA ARG A 78 -16.33 3.83 15.01
C ARG A 78 -16.61 2.40 14.54
N GLY A 79 -16.38 1.43 15.42
CA GLY A 79 -16.67 0.02 15.18
C GLY A 79 -15.41 -0.82 14.92
N ASP A 80 -15.65 -2.08 14.58
CA ASP A 80 -14.59 -3.06 14.30
C ASP A 80 -14.26 -2.99 12.79
N LEU A 81 -13.49 -1.97 12.41
CA LEU A 81 -13.14 -1.70 11.02
C LEU A 81 -11.92 -2.52 10.58
N PRO A 82 -11.74 -2.74 9.27
CA PRO A 82 -10.59 -3.48 8.77
C PRO A 82 -9.27 -2.85 9.19
N ARG A 83 -8.34 -3.71 9.58
CA ARG A 83 -6.94 -3.40 9.81
C ARG A 83 -6.09 -4.45 9.13
N GLY A 84 -4.88 -4.12 8.78
CA GLY A 84 -4.05 -5.06 8.07
C GLY A 84 -2.57 -4.75 8.12
N GLU A 85 -1.85 -5.67 7.51
CA GLU A 85 -0.42 -5.65 7.37
C GLU A 85 -0.07 -6.13 5.96
N VAL A 86 0.88 -5.46 5.33
CA VAL A 86 1.52 -5.90 4.10
C VAL A 86 2.97 -6.20 4.47
N ARG A 87 3.48 -7.31 3.94
CA ARG A 87 4.86 -7.75 4.12
C ARG A 87 5.51 -7.91 2.76
N PHE A 88 6.78 -7.59 2.70
CA PHE A 88 7.62 -7.72 1.52
C PHE A 88 8.80 -8.61 1.88
N ARG A 89 9.11 -9.57 1.02
CA ARG A 89 10.24 -10.50 1.21
C ARG A 89 10.90 -10.76 -0.14
N ALA A 90 12.20 -10.54 -0.22
CA ALA A 90 12.96 -10.91 -1.42
C ALA A 90 12.91 -12.43 -1.60
N LEU A 91 12.60 -12.87 -2.82
CA LEU A 91 12.69 -14.26 -3.27
C LEU A 91 13.97 -14.48 -4.11
N ALA A 92 14.34 -13.47 -4.90
CA ALA A 92 15.57 -13.35 -5.68
C ALA A 92 15.87 -11.85 -5.91
N ASP A 93 16.96 -11.53 -6.62
CA ASP A 93 17.35 -10.14 -6.89
C ASP A 93 16.23 -9.35 -7.61
N ASP A 94 15.56 -9.99 -8.58
CA ASP A 94 14.46 -9.41 -9.36
C ASP A 94 13.08 -10.02 -9.02
N SER A 95 12.91 -10.58 -7.82
CA SER A 95 11.66 -11.22 -7.42
C SER A 95 11.31 -11.00 -5.95
N THR A 96 10.06 -10.63 -5.70
CA THR A 96 9.57 -10.26 -4.37
C THR A 96 8.26 -10.95 -4.05
N GLU A 97 8.12 -11.50 -2.86
CA GLU A 97 6.84 -11.92 -2.30
C GLU A 97 6.17 -10.73 -1.60
N VAL A 98 4.94 -10.44 -1.99
CA VAL A 98 4.07 -9.47 -1.32
C VAL A 98 2.97 -10.25 -0.61
N GLY A 99 2.97 -10.19 0.72
CA GLY A 99 1.98 -10.82 1.58
C GLY A 99 1.02 -9.79 2.16
N LEU A 100 -0.27 -10.09 2.17
CA LEU A 100 -1.33 -9.24 2.70
C LEU A 100 -2.12 -10.00 3.77
N ARG A 101 -2.17 -9.45 4.98
CA ARG A 101 -2.95 -9.95 6.10
C ARG A 101 -3.98 -8.90 6.50
N VAL A 102 -5.26 -9.24 6.49
CA VAL A 102 -6.34 -8.32 6.86
C VAL A 102 -7.22 -8.95 7.93
N GLY A 103 -7.35 -8.26 9.06
CA GLY A 103 -8.34 -8.55 10.09
C GLY A 103 -9.67 -7.87 9.75
N LEU A 104 -10.71 -8.67 9.51
CA LEU A 104 -12.08 -8.17 9.34
C LEU A 104 -12.79 -8.19 10.70
N GLY A 105 -13.39 -7.07 11.04
CA GLY A 105 -14.17 -6.95 12.26
C GLY A 105 -15.53 -7.64 12.20
N GLY A 106 -16.08 -7.96 13.36
CA GLY A 106 -17.27 -8.81 13.52
C GLY A 106 -18.60 -8.16 13.14
N ARG A 107 -18.67 -6.83 13.01
CA ARG A 107 -19.90 -6.08 12.66
C ARG A 107 -19.57 -4.95 11.68
N ASN A 108 -20.34 -4.91 10.59
CA ASN A 108 -20.33 -3.91 9.53
C ASN A 108 -19.13 -3.89 8.59
N LEU A 109 -19.20 -4.75 7.58
CA LEU A 109 -18.78 -4.38 6.24
C LEU A 109 -20.06 -4.41 5.39
N ALA A 110 -20.78 -3.29 5.32
CA ALA A 110 -21.95 -3.14 4.43
C ALA A 110 -21.58 -2.41 3.13
N GLY A 111 -20.32 -2.55 2.68
CA GLY A 111 -19.83 -2.05 1.42
C GLY A 111 -18.47 -2.65 1.08
N ALA A 112 -18.11 -2.62 -0.21
CA ALA A 112 -16.93 -3.16 -0.96
C ALA A 112 -16.25 -4.47 -0.48
N LEU A 113 -15.99 -4.61 0.82
CA LEU A 113 -15.45 -5.78 1.52
C LEU A 113 -16.52 -6.53 2.35
N GLY A 114 -17.79 -6.16 2.21
CA GLY A 114 -18.97 -6.70 2.90
C GLY A 114 -19.38 -8.12 2.58
N ALA A 115 -18.40 -8.97 2.34
CA ALA A 115 -18.62 -10.25 1.72
C ALA A 115 -18.32 -11.38 2.71
N VAL A 116 -19.05 -12.48 2.55
CA VAL A 116 -18.74 -13.79 3.13
C VAL A 116 -17.21 -13.98 3.10
N PRO A 117 -16.54 -14.46 4.18
CA PRO A 117 -15.09 -14.47 4.27
C PRO A 117 -14.35 -15.00 3.02
N GLY A 118 -14.88 -16.03 2.36
CA GLY A 118 -14.31 -16.56 1.12
C GLY A 118 -14.37 -15.61 -0.09
N VAL A 119 -15.37 -14.73 -0.16
CA VAL A 119 -15.43 -13.66 -1.17
C VAL A 119 -14.44 -12.55 -0.85
N ALA A 120 -14.33 -12.15 0.42
CA ALA A 120 -13.35 -11.14 0.84
C ALA A 120 -11.91 -11.58 0.51
N GLY A 121 -11.56 -12.85 0.76
CA GLY A 121 -10.26 -13.40 0.38
C GLY A 121 -10.01 -13.36 -1.13
N ARG A 122 -11.01 -13.69 -1.95
CA ARG A 122 -10.88 -13.56 -3.42
C ARG A 122 -10.70 -12.12 -3.88
N VAL A 123 -11.37 -11.16 -3.24
CA VAL A 123 -11.22 -9.74 -3.56
C VAL A 123 -9.81 -9.24 -3.22
N LEU A 124 -9.30 -9.59 -2.03
CA LEU A 124 -7.95 -9.23 -1.60
C LEU A 124 -6.89 -9.85 -2.51
N HIS A 125 -7.01 -11.15 -2.82
CA HIS A 125 -6.08 -11.84 -3.71
C HIS A 125 -6.08 -11.21 -5.11
N ARG A 126 -7.27 -10.95 -5.69
CA ARG A 126 -7.37 -10.25 -6.99
C ARG A 126 -6.75 -8.86 -6.94
N GLY A 127 -6.87 -8.15 -5.82
CA GLY A 127 -6.22 -6.87 -5.61
C GLY A 127 -4.69 -6.97 -5.69
N LEU A 128 -4.11 -7.97 -5.00
CA LEU A 128 -2.68 -8.26 -5.09
C LEU A 128 -2.23 -8.68 -6.50
N THR A 129 -3.01 -9.51 -7.20
CA THR A 129 -2.70 -9.86 -8.59
C THR A 129 -2.67 -8.62 -9.49
N ARG A 130 -3.63 -7.69 -9.33
CA ARG A 130 -3.61 -6.45 -10.12
C ARG A 130 -2.46 -5.52 -9.75
N PHE A 131 -2.03 -5.51 -8.49
CA PHE A 131 -0.82 -4.81 -8.07
C PHE A 131 0.41 -5.40 -8.75
N ARG A 132 0.53 -6.74 -8.77
CA ARG A 132 1.58 -7.46 -9.50
C ARG A 132 1.60 -7.03 -10.97
N ASP A 133 0.47 -7.15 -11.67
CA ASP A 133 0.38 -6.83 -13.09
C ASP A 133 0.75 -5.36 -13.36
N PHE A 134 0.37 -4.46 -12.45
CA PHE A 134 0.69 -3.04 -12.53
C PHE A 134 2.18 -2.76 -12.34
N VAL A 135 2.81 -3.32 -11.30
CA VAL A 135 4.23 -3.08 -11.01
C VAL A 135 5.16 -3.75 -12.02
N GLU A 136 4.82 -4.95 -12.49
CA GLU A 136 5.55 -5.65 -13.56
C GLU A 136 5.40 -4.91 -14.90
N GLY A 137 4.28 -4.23 -15.14
CA GLY A 137 4.03 -3.45 -16.35
C GLY A 137 4.71 -2.08 -16.39
N LEU A 138 5.22 -1.55 -15.27
CA LEU A 138 5.82 -0.21 -15.21
C LEU A 138 7.24 -0.15 -15.80
N GLY A 139 7.89 -1.29 -16.05
CA GLY A 139 9.13 -1.38 -16.83
C GLY A 139 10.40 -0.83 -16.16
N GLU A 140 10.33 0.08 -15.18
CA GLU A 140 11.47 0.55 -14.37
C GLU A 140 11.01 1.35 -13.13
N ALA A 141 11.81 1.36 -12.07
CA ALA A 141 11.45 1.84 -10.73
C ALA A 141 11.10 3.34 -10.69
N THR A 142 9.89 3.67 -10.21
CA THR A 142 9.54 5.04 -9.84
C THR A 142 9.98 5.29 -8.40
N ALA A 143 10.70 6.40 -8.14
CA ALA A 143 11.12 6.78 -6.79
C ALA A 143 9.92 6.87 -5.82
N GLY A 144 9.91 6.03 -4.78
CA GLY A 144 8.89 6.02 -3.72
C GLY A 144 9.31 6.80 -2.46
N TRP A 145 8.35 7.07 -1.58
CA TRP A 145 8.58 7.72 -0.28
C TRP A 145 9.14 6.72 0.75
N ARG A 146 10.20 7.10 1.48
CA ARG A 146 11.05 6.21 2.30
C ARG A 146 11.03 6.47 3.81
N GLY A 147 10.04 7.19 4.32
CA GLY A 147 9.91 7.41 5.78
C GLY A 147 9.69 6.12 6.55
N THR A 148 10.23 6.03 7.76
CA THR A 148 9.82 5.05 8.76
C THR A 148 8.71 5.65 9.62
N ILE A 149 7.73 4.83 10.01
CA ILE A 149 6.70 5.22 10.98
C ILE A 149 6.71 4.16 12.07
N HIS A 150 6.81 4.58 13.34
CA HIS A 150 6.72 3.70 14.50
C HIS A 150 5.77 4.32 15.51
N ASP A 151 4.73 3.59 15.91
CA ASP A 151 3.66 4.08 16.80
C ASP A 151 3.04 5.42 16.35
N GLY A 152 2.88 5.62 15.04
CA GLY A 152 2.36 6.87 14.46
C GLY A 152 3.35 8.05 14.48
N HIS A 153 4.56 7.87 15.02
CA HIS A 153 5.63 8.85 14.93
C HIS A 153 6.41 8.69 13.62
N ILE A 154 6.46 9.76 12.83
CA ILE A 154 7.19 9.79 11.55
C ILE A 154 8.66 10.04 11.85
N GLN A 155 9.52 9.13 11.38
CA GLN A 155 10.94 9.35 11.21
C GLN A 155 11.20 9.50 9.71
N PRO A 156 11.51 10.71 9.22
CA PRO A 156 11.88 10.88 7.82
C PRO A 156 13.08 9.99 7.50
N GLY A 157 12.91 9.09 6.53
CA GLY A 157 14.05 8.44 5.91
C GLY A 157 14.87 9.53 5.24
N MET A 158 16.17 9.57 5.49
CA MET A 158 17.04 10.52 4.81
C MET A 158 16.81 10.35 3.30
N PRO A 159 16.52 11.43 2.54
CA PRO A 159 16.52 11.34 1.10
C PRO A 159 17.86 10.72 0.69
N GLU A 160 17.83 9.61 -0.06
CA GLU A 160 19.04 9.18 -0.76
C GLU A 160 19.37 10.35 -1.68
N GLU A 161 20.46 11.02 -1.32
CA GLU A 161 20.98 12.23 -1.94
C GLU A 161 20.87 12.08 -3.45
N ALA A 162 19.91 12.78 -4.05
CA ALA A 162 19.90 12.97 -5.49
C ALA A 162 21.25 13.62 -5.81
N LYS A 163 22.19 12.83 -6.34
CA LYS A 163 23.51 13.29 -6.77
C LYS A 163 23.27 14.54 -7.60
N SER A 164 23.53 15.69 -7.00
CA SER A 164 23.45 16.97 -7.67
C SER A 164 24.62 16.99 -8.64
N PRO A 165 24.42 17.07 -9.96
CA PRO A 165 25.51 17.42 -10.83
C PRO A 165 25.83 18.89 -10.54
N THR A 166 26.82 19.14 -9.70
CA THR A 166 27.37 20.47 -9.54
C THR A 166 27.81 20.98 -10.92
N PRO A 167 27.29 22.10 -11.44
CA PRO A 167 27.81 22.67 -12.66
C PRO A 167 29.23 23.18 -12.38
N THR A 168 30.23 22.62 -13.06
CA THR A 168 31.57 23.19 -13.11
C THR A 168 31.54 24.44 -13.99
N TRP A 169 31.50 25.62 -13.36
CA TRP A 169 31.82 26.87 -14.06
C TRP A 169 33.34 27.13 -13.99
N PRO A 170 33.99 27.54 -15.10
CA PRO A 170 35.39 27.92 -15.09
C PRO A 170 35.50 29.37 -14.63
N MET A 171 36.31 29.62 -13.61
CA MET A 171 36.79 30.98 -13.31
C MET A 171 38.22 31.06 -13.84
N GLY A 172 38.41 31.94 -14.83
CA GLY A 172 39.72 32.36 -15.30
C GLY A 172 40.42 33.31 -14.36
#